data_AF-A0A447RQU3-F1
#
_entry.id   AF-A0A447RQU3-F1
#
_cell.length_a   1.000
_cell.length_b   1.000
_cell.length_c   1.000
_cell.angle_alpha   90.00
_cell.angle_beta   90.00
_cell.angle_gamma   90.00
#
_symmetry.space_group_name_H-M   'P 1'
#
loop_
_entity.id
_entity.type
_entity.pdbx_description
1 polymer ?
#
loop_
_entity_poly.entity_id
_entity_poly.type
_entity_poly.pdbx_seq_one_letter_code
_entity_poly.pdbx_strand_id
1 'polypeptide(L)'
;MHSSVNKNESRTFFGHPYPLGSLFFTEMWERFSFYGIRPLLILFMAATVYDGGMGLARENASAIVGIFAGSMYLAALPGGWLADKLAWPTTRRLVRLYPDRPGAPVDRSVSMAGQRSVLYRSDVYRPGFRVV
;
A
#
# COMPACT_ATOMS: atom_id res chain seq x y z
N MET A 1 36.61 24.82 -9.60
CA MET A 1 35.39 24.97 -8.78
C MET A 1 34.60 23.68 -8.84
N HIS A 2 34.59 22.87 -7.78
CA HIS A 2 33.66 21.73 -7.69
C HIS A 2 32.33 22.21 -7.13
N SER A 3 31.26 22.10 -7.92
CA SER A 3 29.89 22.25 -7.42
C SER A 3 29.50 20.99 -6.66
N SER A 4 29.43 21.08 -5.34
CA SER A 4 28.92 20.01 -4.48
C SER A 4 27.42 19.84 -4.71
N VAL A 5 27.04 18.95 -5.64
CA VAL A 5 25.65 18.58 -5.88
C VAL A 5 25.10 17.87 -4.64
N ASN A 6 24.33 18.60 -3.83
CA ASN A 6 23.62 18.05 -2.68
C ASN A 6 22.58 17.04 -3.16
N LYS A 7 22.91 15.75 -3.08
CA LYS A 7 22.11 14.63 -3.59
C LYS A 7 20.82 14.35 -2.79
N ASN A 8 20.46 15.26 -1.89
CA ASN A 8 19.46 15.11 -0.83
C ASN A 8 18.29 16.10 -0.93
N GLU A 9 18.04 16.70 -2.10
CA GLU A 9 16.69 17.21 -2.39
C GLU A 9 15.73 16.01 -2.52
N SER A 10 15.19 15.59 -1.38
CA SER A 10 14.06 14.68 -1.35
C SER A 10 12.93 15.34 -2.12
N ARG A 11 12.54 14.74 -3.26
CA ARG A 11 11.33 15.19 -3.95
C ARG A 11 10.17 15.10 -2.96
N THR A 12 9.50 16.22 -2.74
CA THR A 12 8.35 16.31 -1.84
C THR A 12 7.12 16.72 -2.65
N PHE A 13 5.98 16.12 -2.31
CA PHE A 13 4.67 16.49 -2.84
C PHE A 13 3.93 17.21 -1.71
N PHE A 14 3.79 18.53 -1.80
CA PHE A 14 3.21 19.37 -0.74
C PHE A 14 3.82 19.12 0.66
N GLY A 15 5.14 18.95 0.74
CA GLY A 15 5.85 18.63 2.00
C GLY A 15 5.78 17.17 2.45
N HIS A 16 4.99 16.32 1.78
CA HIS A 16 4.91 14.88 2.02
C HIS A 16 5.85 14.08 1.08
N PRO A 17 6.14 12.79 1.36
CA PRO A 17 6.98 11.96 0.51
C PRO A 17 6.43 11.83 -0.92
N TYR A 18 7.29 11.96 -1.93
CA TYR A 18 6.91 11.90 -3.36
C TYR A 18 5.95 10.76 -3.76
N PRO A 19 6.07 9.50 -3.29
CA PRO A 19 5.17 8.41 -3.67
C PRO A 19 3.69 8.65 -3.30
N LEU A 20 3.44 9.52 -2.31
CA LEU A 20 2.09 9.89 -1.90
C LEU A 20 1.37 10.70 -2.99
N GLY A 21 2.09 11.46 -3.82
CA GLY A 21 1.52 12.18 -4.96
C GLY A 21 0.94 11.24 -6.02
N SER A 22 1.69 10.19 -6.39
CA SER A 22 1.18 9.16 -7.32
C SER A 22 -0.03 8.41 -6.75
N LEU A 23 0.02 8.02 -5.47
CA LEU A 23 -1.12 7.36 -4.81
C LEU A 23 -2.36 8.26 -4.76
N PHE A 24 -2.18 9.56 -4.49
CA PHE A 24 -3.26 10.53 -4.51
C PHE A 24 -3.93 10.64 -5.88
N PHE A 25 -3.16 10.76 -6.97
CA PHE A 25 -3.74 10.83 -8.32
C PHE A 25 -4.44 9.52 -8.72
N THR A 26 -3.91 8.35 -8.35
CA THR A 26 -4.57 7.07 -8.60
C THR A 26 -5.89 6.93 -7.83
N GLU A 27 -5.91 7.24 -6.53
CA GLU A 27 -7.13 7.23 -5.70
C GLU A 27 -8.17 8.26 -6.19
N MET A 28 -7.72 9.45 -6.60
CA MET A 28 -8.60 10.50 -7.13
C MET A 28 -9.27 10.07 -8.43
N TRP A 29 -8.53 9.40 -9.33
CA TRP A 29 -9.08 8.90 -10.59
C TRP A 29 -9.99 7.67 -10.42
N GLU A 30 -9.67 6.78 -9.49
CA GLU A 30 -10.53 5.67 -9.07
C GLU A 30 -11.89 6.21 -8.61
N ARG A 31 -11.87 7.15 -7.64
CA ARG A 31 -13.10 7.73 -7.08
C ARG A 31 -13.89 8.52 -8.10
N PHE A 32 -13.22 9.30 -8.96
CA PHE A 32 -13.88 10.02 -10.05
C PHE A 32 -14.66 9.03 -10.96
N SER A 33 -14.01 7.94 -11.35
CA SER A 33 -14.62 6.91 -12.21
C SER A 33 -15.76 6.19 -11.48
N PHE A 34 -15.57 5.80 -10.22
CA PHE A 34 -16.56 5.10 -9.41
C PHE A 34 -17.83 5.93 -9.14
N TYR A 35 -17.67 7.18 -8.69
CA TYR A 35 -18.80 8.08 -8.46
C TYR A 35 -19.44 8.58 -9.76
N GLY A 36 -18.70 8.60 -10.88
CA GLY A 36 -19.25 8.90 -12.21
C GLY A 36 -20.13 7.79 -12.78
N ILE A 37 -19.69 6.52 -12.71
CA ILE A 37 -20.43 5.40 -13.31
C ILE A 37 -21.68 5.00 -12.51
N ARG A 38 -21.63 5.11 -11.17
CA ARG A 38 -22.72 4.68 -10.28
C ARG A 38 -24.10 5.32 -10.56
N PRO A 39 -24.23 6.66 -10.73
CA PRO A 39 -25.52 7.27 -11.08
C PRO A 39 -25.91 7.00 -12.54
N LEU A 40 -24.95 6.87 -13.46
CA LEU A 40 -25.23 6.51 -14.85
C LEU A 40 -25.80 5.09 -14.95
N LEU A 41 -25.31 4.14 -14.15
CA LEU A 41 -25.76 2.76 -14.13
C LEU A 41 -27.24 2.62 -13.73
N ILE A 42 -27.69 3.32 -12.69
CA ILE A 42 -29.12 3.28 -12.30
C ILE A 42 -30.02 3.97 -13.33
N LEU A 43 -29.56 5.08 -13.92
CA LEU A 43 -30.30 5.76 -14.99
C LEU A 43 -30.42 4.89 -16.25
N PHE A 44 -29.33 4.25 -16.67
CA PHE A 44 -29.31 3.34 -17.82
C PHE A 44 -30.24 2.13 -17.63
N MET A 45 -30.26 1.53 -16.44
CA MET A 45 -31.16 0.40 -16.16
C MET A 45 -32.64 0.79 -16.09
N ALA A 46 -32.95 1.98 -15.56
CA ALA A 46 -34.32 2.47 -15.41
C ALA A 46 -34.86 3.23 -16.65
N ALA A 47 -34.01 3.67 -17.57
CA ALA A 47 -34.40 4.31 -18.82
C ALA A 47 -35.07 3.30 -19.77
N THR A 48 -35.97 3.80 -20.62
CA THR A 48 -36.74 2.93 -21.53
C THR A 48 -35.84 2.37 -22.64
N VAL A 49 -36.24 1.25 -23.24
CA VAL A 49 -35.51 0.65 -24.37
C VAL A 49 -35.45 1.59 -25.58
N TYR A 50 -36.46 2.46 -25.76
CA TYR A 50 -36.46 3.48 -26.80
C TYR A 50 -35.44 4.61 -26.55
N ASP A 51 -35.10 4.90 -25.30
CA ASP A 51 -34.03 5.82 -24.90
C ASP A 51 -32.64 5.15 -24.88
N GLY A 52 -32.53 3.91 -25.36
CA GLY A 52 -31.31 3.10 -25.31
C GLY A 52 -31.00 2.50 -23.93
N GLY A 53 -31.95 2.55 -22.99
CA GLY A 53 -31.84 1.94 -21.66
C GLY A 53 -32.27 0.47 -21.60
N MET A 54 -32.19 -0.12 -20.41
CA MET A 54 -32.50 -1.54 -20.20
C MET A 54 -33.99 -1.83 -19.93
N GLY A 55 -34.82 -0.79 -19.73
CA GLY A 55 -36.27 -0.90 -19.55
C GLY A 55 -36.71 -1.62 -18.26
N LEU A 56 -35.83 -1.73 -17.25
CA LEU A 56 -36.14 -2.45 -16.02
C LEU A 56 -37.05 -1.62 -15.09
N ALA A 57 -37.91 -2.33 -14.36
CA ALA A 57 -38.67 -1.74 -13.26
C ALA A 57 -37.73 -1.07 -12.25
N ARG A 58 -38.16 0.09 -11.72
CA ARG A 58 -37.31 0.98 -10.91
C ARG A 58 -36.83 0.30 -9.62
N GLU A 59 -37.68 -0.55 -9.02
CA GLU A 59 -37.30 -1.42 -7.90
C GLU A 59 -36.12 -2.34 -8.28
N ASN A 60 -36.24 -3.11 -9.36
CA ASN A 60 -35.21 -4.06 -9.81
C ASN A 60 -33.88 -3.36 -10.13
N ALA A 61 -33.91 -2.22 -10.82
CA ALA A 61 -32.73 -1.42 -11.10
C ALA A 61 -32.03 -0.97 -9.80
N SER A 62 -32.79 -0.51 -8.80
CA SER A 62 -32.23 -0.10 -7.50
C SER A 62 -31.67 -1.28 -6.69
N ALA A 63 -32.31 -2.45 -6.74
CA ALA A 63 -31.85 -3.67 -6.08
C ALA A 63 -30.51 -4.14 -6.64
N ILE A 64 -30.33 -4.12 -7.97
CA ILE A 64 -29.07 -4.46 -8.63
C ILE A 64 -27.94 -3.53 -8.18
N VAL A 65 -28.16 -2.21 -8.14
CA VAL A 65 -27.16 -1.23 -7.66
C VAL A 65 -26.85 -1.41 -6.18
N GLY A 66 -27.84 -1.76 -5.36
CA GLY A 66 -27.65 -2.10 -3.94
C GLY A 66 -26.77 -3.34 -3.75
N ILE A 67 -27.06 -4.42 -4.49
CA ILE A 67 -26.28 -5.67 -4.44
C ILE A 67 -24.85 -5.44 -4.97
N PHE A 68 -24.68 -4.69 -6.05
CA PHE A 68 -23.36 -4.30 -6.58
C PHE A 68 -22.54 -3.51 -5.56
N ALA A 69 -23.16 -2.51 -4.90
CA ALA A 69 -22.49 -1.74 -3.86
C ALA A 69 -22.11 -2.61 -2.65
N GLY A 70 -23.00 -3.50 -2.20
CA GLY A 70 -22.73 -4.41 -1.10
C GLY A 70 -21.65 -5.45 -1.41
N SER A 71 -21.66 -6.01 -2.63
CA SER A 71 -20.68 -7.03 -3.04
C SER A 71 -19.27 -6.47 -3.13
N MET A 72 -19.07 -5.19 -3.47
CA MET A 72 -17.76 -4.53 -3.38
C MET A 72 -17.20 -4.53 -1.95
N TYR A 73 -18.01 -4.18 -0.95
CA TYR A 73 -17.57 -4.21 0.45
C TYR A 73 -17.25 -5.63 0.93
N LEU A 74 -18.04 -6.62 0.49
CA LEU A 74 -17.75 -8.03 0.79
C LEU A 74 -16.48 -8.52 0.09
N ALA A 75 -16.22 -8.10 -1.14
CA ALA A 75 -15.03 -8.46 -1.92
C ALA A 75 -13.73 -7.87 -1.36
N ALA A 76 -13.80 -6.78 -0.58
CA ALA A 76 -12.63 -6.22 0.11
C ALA A 76 -12.02 -7.19 1.13
N LEU A 77 -12.82 -8.08 1.75
CA LEU A 77 -12.34 -9.06 2.73
C LEU A 77 -11.38 -10.12 2.12
N PRO A 78 -11.78 -10.90 1.09
CA PRO A 78 -10.86 -11.81 0.41
C PRO A 78 -9.76 -11.05 -0.35
N GLY A 79 -10.02 -9.83 -0.83
CA GLY A 79 -9.01 -8.99 -1.49
C GLY A 79 -7.84 -8.63 -0.56
N GLY A 80 -8.14 -8.16 0.66
CA GLY A 80 -7.12 -7.88 1.68
C GLY A 80 -6.36 -9.14 2.11
N TRP A 81 -7.07 -10.24 2.35
CA TRP A 81 -6.45 -11.53 2.65
C TRP A 81 -5.50 -12.01 1.53
N LEU A 82 -5.89 -11.84 0.27
CA LEU A 82 -5.07 -12.20 -0.89
C LEU A 82 -3.83 -11.31 -1.01
N ALA A 83 -3.95 -10.01 -0.74
CA ALA A 83 -2.81 -9.10 -0.70
C ALA A 83 -1.78 -9.53 0.37
N ASP A 84 -2.25 -9.87 1.57
CA ASP A 84 -1.41 -10.31 2.69
C ASP A 84 -0.74 -11.68 2.48
N LYS A 85 -1.43 -12.62 1.82
CA LYS A 85 -0.96 -14.01 1.66
C LYS A 85 -0.23 -14.29 0.35
N LEU A 86 -0.52 -13.58 -0.74
CA LEU A 86 0.06 -13.85 -2.07
C LEU A 86 0.98 -12.73 -2.56
N ALA A 87 0.52 -11.47 -2.54
CA ALA A 87 1.31 -10.35 -3.06
C ALA A 87 2.46 -9.99 -2.10
N TRP A 88 2.16 -9.90 -0.80
CA TRP A 88 3.10 -9.41 0.21
C TRP A 88 4.34 -10.30 0.45
N PRO A 89 4.25 -11.65 0.48
CA PRO A 89 5.45 -12.49 0.60
C PRO A 89 6.39 -12.35 -0.59
N THR A 90 5.86 -12.11 -1.79
CA THR A 90 6.64 -11.86 -3.01
C THR A 90 7.42 -10.55 -2.85
N THR A 91 6.76 -9.47 -2.43
CA THR A 91 7.39 -8.18 -2.15
C THR A 91 8.42 -8.24 -1.00
N ARG A 92 8.25 -9.14 -0.01
CA ARG A 92 9.21 -9.38 1.10
C ARG A 92 10.37 -10.33 0.77
N ARG A 93 10.27 -11.14 -0.28
CA ARG A 93 11.40 -11.90 -0.87
C ARG A 93 12.20 -11.03 -1.83
N LEU A 94 11.49 -10.21 -2.62
CA LEU A 94 11.96 -8.89 -3.00
C LEU A 94 12.20 -8.05 -1.73
N VAL A 95 12.80 -6.85 -1.82
CA VAL A 95 13.59 -6.32 -0.70
C VAL A 95 14.65 -7.35 -0.27
N ARG A 96 14.43 -8.24 0.71
CA ARG A 96 15.43 -9.12 1.38
C ARG A 96 16.54 -9.72 0.50
N LEU A 97 16.25 -10.20 -0.72
CA LEU A 97 17.26 -10.77 -1.62
C LEU A 97 18.22 -9.74 -2.27
N TYR A 98 17.85 -8.46 -2.28
CA TYR A 98 18.68 -7.35 -2.76
C TYR A 98 18.32 -6.14 -1.89
N PRO A 99 19.03 -5.87 -0.79
CA PRO A 99 18.71 -4.77 0.11
C PRO A 99 19.01 -3.40 -0.53
N ASP A 100 20.06 -3.31 -1.35
CA ASP A 100 20.59 -2.06 -1.91
C ASP A 100 19.84 -1.53 -3.15
N ARG A 101 18.56 -1.89 -3.34
CA ARG A 101 17.80 -1.38 -4.50
C ARG A 101 17.50 0.10 -4.30
N PRO A 102 17.61 0.94 -5.35
CA PRO A 102 17.08 2.29 -5.29
C PRO A 102 15.57 2.24 -5.01
N GLY A 103 15.14 2.86 -3.91
CA GLY A 103 13.75 2.83 -3.45
C GLY A 103 13.36 1.63 -2.55
N ALA A 104 14.31 0.80 -2.12
CA ALA A 104 14.03 -0.22 -1.11
C ALA A 104 13.54 0.42 0.22
N PRO A 105 12.53 -0.16 0.89
CA PRO A 105 12.09 0.33 2.20
C PRO A 105 13.22 0.20 3.23
N VAL A 106 13.53 1.29 3.95
CA VAL A 106 14.49 1.27 5.05
C VAL A 106 13.86 0.53 6.24
N ASP A 107 14.15 -0.77 6.32
CA ASP A 107 13.66 -1.64 7.39
C ASP A 107 14.35 -1.33 8.73
N ARG A 108 13.76 -0.41 9.50
CA ARG A 108 14.25 -0.07 10.84
C ARG A 108 14.13 -1.22 11.85
N SER A 109 13.37 -2.28 11.58
CA SER A 109 13.19 -3.37 12.54
C SER A 109 14.48 -4.18 12.78
N VAL A 110 15.38 -4.22 11.78
CA VAL A 110 16.69 -4.86 11.89
C VAL A 110 17.62 -4.11 12.86
N SER A 111 17.48 -2.78 12.97
CA SER A 111 18.35 -1.94 13.81
C SER A 111 18.22 -2.24 15.32
N MET A 112 17.02 -2.60 15.80
CA MET A 112 16.78 -2.89 17.21
C MET A 112 17.20 -4.31 17.63
N ALA A 113 17.29 -5.25 16.68
CA ALA A 113 17.76 -6.61 16.98
C ALA A 113 19.28 -6.64 17.25
N GLY A 114 20.06 -5.81 16.55
CA GLY A 114 21.52 -5.72 16.69
C GLY A 114 22.02 -5.05 17.98
N GLN A 115 21.18 -4.28 18.69
CA GLN A 115 21.58 -3.62 19.94
C GLN A 115 21.44 -4.50 21.20
N ARG A 116 20.65 -5.58 21.14
CA ARG A 116 20.45 -6.47 22.32
C ARG A 116 21.59 -7.45 22.56
N SER A 117 22.47 -7.69 21.60
CA SER A 117 23.61 -8.62 21.71
C SER A 117 24.90 -7.98 22.21
N VAL A 118 24.97 -6.65 22.31
CA VAL A 118 26.20 -5.91 22.73
C VAL A 118 26.28 -5.73 24.26
N LEU A 119 25.15 -5.82 24.98
CA LEU A 119 25.06 -5.60 26.44
C LEU A 119 25.27 -6.88 27.28
N TYR A 120 26.03 -7.86 26.80
CA TYR A 120 26.31 -9.11 27.54
C TYR A 120 27.77 -9.59 27.40
N ARG A 121 28.74 -8.68 27.35
CA ARG A 121 30.17 -9.04 27.37
C ARG A 121 31.02 -8.01 28.12
N SER A 122 30.99 -8.07 29.45
CA SER A 122 31.85 -7.26 30.33
C SER A 122 32.18 -7.97 31.65
N ASP A 123 32.58 -9.25 31.61
CA ASP A 123 32.88 -10.04 32.82
C ASP A 123 33.99 -11.13 32.64
N VAL A 124 34.96 -10.90 31.74
CA VAL A 124 36.14 -11.76 31.62
C VAL A 124 37.43 -10.93 31.56
N TYR A 125 37.83 -10.40 32.71
CA TYR A 125 39.20 -9.96 32.97
C TYR A 125 39.55 -10.10 34.46
N ARG A 126 39.70 -11.34 34.93
CA ARG A 126 40.37 -11.60 36.21
C ARG A 126 41.87 -11.81 35.96
N PRO A 127 42.77 -11.07 36.64
CA PRO A 127 44.21 -11.17 36.41
C PRO A 127 44.75 -12.52 36.88
N GLY A 128 45.79 -12.99 36.19
CA GLY A 128 46.36 -14.33 36.41
C GLY A 128 47.00 -14.49 37.77
N PHE A 129 46.60 -15.54 38.50
CA PHE A 129 47.43 -16.16 39.51
C PHE A 129 48.72 -16.68 38.85
N ARG A 130 49.89 -16.38 39.44
CA ARG A 130 51.16 -17.02 39.10
C ARG A 130 51.57 -17.92 40.28
N VAL A 131 51.87 -19.17 39.97
CA VAL A 131 52.36 -20.18 40.91
C VAL A 131 53.88 -20.07 41.02
N VAL A 132 54.40 -19.79 42.22
CA VAL A 132 55.56 -20.42 42.90
C VAL A 132 55.32 -20.24 44.39
#